data_AF-A0A920ANA5-F1
#
_entry.id   AF-A0A920ANA5-F1
#
_cell.length_a   1.000
_cell.length_b   1.000
_cell.length_c   1.000
_cell.angle_alpha   90.00
_cell.angle_beta   90.00
_cell.angle_gamma   90.00
#
_symmetry.space_group_name_H-M   'P 1'
#
loop_
_entity.id
_entity.type
_entity.pdbx_description
1 polymer ?
#
loop_
_entity_poly.entity_id
_entity_poly.type
_entity_poly.pdbx_seq_one_letter_code
_entity_poly.pdbx_strand_id
1 'polypeptide(L)'
;MTQLSQREAEAFYEMHKGRPFFDDLVAFVTSGPIVSAVLEKDNAVADFRALIGSTNPEEAAEGTIRKLFAESVGRNAIHGSDSDENAVIECAFHFSQREIY
;
A
#
# COMPACT_ATOMS: atom_id res chain seq x y z
N MET A 1 -8.08 -1.38 -12.65
CA MET A 1 -7.44 -2.53 -11.95
C MET A 1 -6.16 -2.82 -12.68
N THR A 2 -5.07 -3.03 -11.96
CA THR A 2 -3.75 -3.35 -12.54
C THR A 2 -3.24 -4.66 -11.95
N GLN A 3 -2.42 -5.39 -12.69
CA GLN A 3 -1.76 -6.60 -12.20
C GLN A 3 -0.27 -6.34 -12.19
N LEU A 4 0.35 -6.33 -11.00
CA LEU A 4 1.81 -6.19 -10.92
C LEU A 4 2.49 -7.50 -11.31
N SER A 5 3.51 -7.39 -12.15
CA SER A 5 4.50 -8.45 -12.33
C SER A 5 5.39 -8.57 -11.10
N GLN A 6 6.06 -9.71 -10.94
CA GLN A 6 7.05 -9.92 -9.88
C GLN A 6 8.12 -8.83 -9.86
N ARG A 7 8.66 -8.47 -11.03
CA ARG A 7 9.68 -7.42 -11.14
C ARG A 7 9.19 -6.05 -10.68
N GLU A 8 7.93 -5.71 -10.98
CA GLU A 8 7.33 -4.45 -10.55
C GLU A 8 7.09 -4.44 -9.03
N ALA A 9 6.56 -5.53 -8.47
CA ALA A 9 6.36 -5.64 -7.02
C ALA A 9 7.69 -5.60 -6.25
N GLU A 10 8.74 -6.28 -6.74
CA GLU A 10 10.08 -6.21 -6.16
C GLU A 10 10.64 -4.78 -6.19
N ALA A 11 10.48 -4.07 -7.31
CA ALA A 11 10.92 -2.69 -7.44
C ALA A 11 10.15 -1.75 -6.50
N PHE A 12 8.83 -1.94 -6.37
CA PHE A 12 7.99 -1.16 -5.47
C PHE A 12 8.39 -1.37 -4.00
N TYR A 13 8.69 -2.61 -3.60
CA TYR A 13 9.08 -2.94 -2.23
C TYR A 13 10.59 -3.03 -1.99
N GLU A 14 11.44 -2.46 -2.86
CA GLU A 14 12.91 -2.61 -2.79
C GLU A 14 13.49 -2.20 -1.42
N MET A 15 12.86 -1.23 -0.72
CA MET A 15 13.25 -0.83 0.64
C MET A 15 13.10 -1.94 1.70
N HIS A 16 12.34 -2.99 1.41
CA HIS A 16 12.15 -4.16 2.25
C HIS A 16 13.00 -5.35 1.83
N LYS A 17 13.84 -5.21 0.80
CA LYS A 17 14.71 -6.28 0.33
C LYS A 17 15.66 -6.75 1.44
N GLY A 18 15.81 -8.07 1.56
CA GLY A 18 16.59 -8.71 2.62
C GLY A 18 15.84 -8.82 3.96
N ARG A 19 14.60 -8.33 4.08
CA ARG A 19 13.73 -8.67 5.20
C ARG A 19 13.18 -10.09 5.03
N PRO A 20 13.00 -10.87 6.11
CA PRO A 20 12.52 -12.25 6.02
C PRO A 20 11.16 -12.43 5.34
N PHE A 21 10.34 -11.37 5.30
CA PHE A 21 9.00 -11.38 4.73
C PHE A 21 8.93 -10.84 3.29
N PHE A 22 10.05 -10.42 2.69
CA PHE A 22 10.05 -9.75 1.39
C PHE A 22 9.47 -10.63 0.28
N ASP A 23 9.90 -11.89 0.20
CA ASP A 23 9.44 -12.81 -0.84
C ASP A 23 7.94 -13.11 -0.71
N ASP A 24 7.45 -13.28 0.52
CA ASP A 24 6.02 -13.49 0.80
C ASP A 24 5.18 -12.26 0.43
N LEU A 25 5.71 -11.05 0.71
CA LEU A 25 5.06 -9.79 0.33
C LEU A 25 4.94 -9.67 -1.19
N VAL A 26 6.02 -9.91 -1.92
CA VAL A 26 6.03 -9.89 -3.40
C VAL A 26 5.09 -10.95 -3.96
N ALA A 27 5.11 -12.17 -3.42
CA ALA A 27 4.22 -13.25 -3.85
C ALA A 27 2.74 -12.90 -3.60
N PHE A 28 2.43 -12.25 -2.48
CA PHE A 28 1.06 -11.86 -2.15
C PHE A 28 0.53 -10.77 -3.09
N VAL A 29 1.28 -9.69 -3.28
CA VAL A 29 0.84 -8.56 -4.12
C VAL A 29 0.75 -8.94 -5.60
N THR A 30 1.50 -9.94 -6.04
CA THR A 30 1.44 -10.44 -7.42
C THR A 30 0.45 -11.59 -7.62
N SER A 31 -0.20 -12.08 -6.56
CA SER A 31 -1.14 -13.21 -6.62
C SER A 31 -2.48 -12.86 -7.28
N GLY A 32 -2.80 -11.58 -7.45
CA GLY A 32 -4.03 -11.11 -8.07
C GLY A 32 -4.01 -9.62 -8.39
N PRO A 33 -5.09 -9.09 -9.01
CA PRO A 33 -5.12 -7.71 -9.44
C PRO A 33 -5.27 -6.77 -8.23
N ILE A 34 -4.65 -5.61 -8.33
CA ILE A 34 -4.77 -4.52 -7.37
C ILE A 34 -5.63 -3.38 -7.92
N VAL A 35 -6.11 -2.56 -6.98
CA VAL A 35 -6.70 -1.25 -7.26
C VAL A 35 -5.73 -0.20 -6.73
N SER A 36 -5.06 0.50 -7.64
CA SER A 36 -4.26 1.69 -7.32
C SER A 36 -5.13 2.93 -7.44
N ALA A 37 -4.93 3.90 -6.57
CA ALA A 37 -5.61 5.19 -6.59
C ALA A 37 -4.67 6.29 -6.09
N VAL A 38 -4.84 7.50 -6.62
CA VAL A 38 -4.26 8.74 -6.09
C VAL A 38 -5.39 9.49 -5.40
N LEU A 39 -5.16 9.91 -4.15
CA LEU A 39 -6.13 10.66 -3.36
C LEU A 39 -5.58 12.05 -3.08
N GLU A 40 -6.40 13.07 -3.32
CA GLU A 40 -6.05 14.46 -3.07
C GLU A 40 -6.95 15.06 -2.00
N LYS A 41 -6.31 15.72 -1.04
CA LYS A 41 -6.92 16.58 0.00
C LYS A 41 -5.80 17.24 0.80
N ASP A 42 -6.15 18.26 1.56
CA ASP A 42 -5.28 18.72 2.64
C ASP A 42 -5.02 17.58 3.63
N ASN A 43 -3.76 17.41 4.04
CA ASN A 43 -3.31 16.36 4.97
C ASN A 43 -3.63 14.92 4.50
N ALA A 44 -3.62 14.67 3.19
CA ALA A 44 -4.04 13.39 2.59
C ALA A 44 -3.35 12.17 3.18
N VAL A 45 -2.02 12.19 3.26
CA VAL A 45 -1.24 11.04 3.75
C VAL A 45 -1.59 10.72 5.20
N ALA A 46 -1.50 11.70 6.10
CA ALA A 46 -1.73 11.48 7.53
C ALA A 46 -3.18 11.03 7.81
N ASP A 47 -4.17 11.64 7.16
CA ASP A 47 -5.56 11.27 7.36
C ASP A 47 -5.90 9.92 6.74
N PHE A 48 -5.31 9.58 5.60
CA PHE A 48 -5.48 8.25 5.01
C PHE A 48 -4.81 7.18 5.87
N ARG A 49 -3.63 7.46 6.43
CA ARG A 49 -2.95 6.60 7.42
C ARG A 49 -3.82 6.37 8.66
N ALA A 50 -4.49 7.41 9.16
CA ALA A 50 -5.44 7.30 10.26
C ALA A 50 -6.66 6.44 9.89
N LEU A 51 -7.19 6.60 8.67
CA LEU A 51 -8.32 5.81 8.15
C LEU A 51 -7.98 4.32 8.00
N ILE A 52 -6.79 3.99 7.45
CA ILE A 52 -6.42 2.59 7.22
C ILE A 52 -6.06 1.86 8.53
N GLY A 53 -5.49 2.56 9.51
CA GLY A 53 -5.14 2.00 10.82
C GLY A 53 -3.76 1.32 10.90
N SER A 54 -3.42 0.78 12.07
CA SER A 54 -2.13 0.13 12.34
C SER A 54 -1.87 -1.04 11.37
N THR A 55 -0.60 -1.27 11.01
CA THR A 55 -0.19 -2.37 10.14
C THR A 55 -0.58 -3.73 10.71
N ASN A 56 -0.50 -3.89 12.04
CA ASN A 56 -1.07 -5.04 12.73
C ASN A 56 -2.56 -4.80 13.01
N PRO A 57 -3.49 -5.57 12.42
CA PRO A 57 -4.91 -5.37 12.61
C PRO A 57 -5.39 -5.62 14.04
N GLU A 58 -4.64 -6.38 14.84
CA GLU A 58 -4.95 -6.55 16.26
C GLU A 58 -4.79 -5.22 17.03
N GLU A 59 -3.80 -4.41 16.64
CA GLU A 59 -3.48 -3.09 17.21
C GLU A 59 -4.23 -1.94 16.52
N ALA A 60 -4.95 -2.21 15.42
CA ALA A 60 -5.70 -1.19 14.71
C ALA A 60 -6.96 -0.79 15.51
N ALA A 61 -7.23 0.52 15.55
CA ALA A 61 -8.40 1.07 16.23
C ALA A 61 -9.71 0.62 15.56
N GLU A 62 -10.79 0.52 16.34
CA GLU A 62 -12.12 0.21 15.82
C GLU A 62 -12.55 1.18 14.72
N GLY A 63 -13.21 0.66 13.69
CA GLY A 63 -13.67 1.43 12.54
C GLY A 63 -12.62 1.70 11.45
N THR A 64 -11.34 1.39 11.69
CA THR A 64 -10.30 1.48 10.65
C THR A 64 -10.40 0.35 9.63
N ILE A 65 -9.94 0.58 8.40
CA ILE A 65 -10.03 -0.42 7.31
C ILE A 65 -9.34 -1.73 7.70
N ARG A 66 -8.14 -1.66 8.27
CA ARG A 66 -7.39 -2.86 8.70
C ARG A 66 -8.09 -3.59 9.83
N LYS A 67 -8.74 -2.90 10.76
CA LYS A 67 -9.50 -3.55 11.83
C LYS A 67 -10.71 -4.32 11.29
N LEU A 68 -11.35 -3.79 10.26
CA LEU A 68 -12.57 -4.35 9.69
C LEU A 68 -12.33 -5.47 8.68
N PHE A 69 -11.23 -5.41 7.91
CA PHE A 69 -11.06 -6.24 6.71
C PHE A 69 -9.73 -6.98 6.57
N ALA A 70 -8.74 -6.75 7.43
CA ALA A 70 -7.47 -7.47 7.35
C ALA A 70 -7.61 -8.92 7.84
N GLU A 71 -6.89 -9.83 7.19
CA GLU A 71 -6.75 -11.22 7.65
C GLU A 71 -5.57 -11.37 8.63
N SER A 72 -4.47 -10.65 8.40
CA SER A 72 -3.24 -10.71 9.21
C SER A 72 -2.30 -9.54 8.88
N VAL A 73 -1.14 -9.44 9.55
CA VAL A 73 -0.10 -8.42 9.26
C VAL A 73 0.36 -8.46 7.80
N GLY A 74 0.58 -9.65 7.24
CA GLY A 74 1.01 -9.82 5.83
C GLY A 74 -0.12 -9.69 4.81
N ARG A 75 -1.37 -9.72 5.27
CA ARG A 75 -2.59 -9.62 4.44
C ARG A 75 -3.54 -8.59 5.04
N ASN A 76 -3.06 -7.35 5.11
CA ASN A 76 -3.72 -6.28 5.84
C ASN A 76 -4.66 -5.42 4.98
N ALA A 77 -5.22 -5.99 3.90
CA ALA A 77 -6.23 -5.43 3.01
C ALA A 77 -5.86 -4.17 2.20
N ILE A 78 -5.00 -3.27 2.70
CA ILE A 78 -4.73 -1.98 2.06
C ILE A 78 -3.31 -1.45 2.34
N HIS A 79 -2.69 -0.90 1.29
CA HIS A 79 -1.47 -0.11 1.34
C HIS A 79 -1.79 1.38 1.30
N GLY A 80 -0.96 2.19 1.97
CA GLY A 80 -1.02 3.64 1.90
C GLY A 80 0.33 4.21 2.30
N SER A 81 0.82 5.14 1.49
CA SER A 81 2.11 5.81 1.67
C SER A 81 2.25 6.36 3.09
N ASP A 82 3.46 6.34 3.64
CA ASP A 82 3.75 6.69 5.03
C ASP A 82 4.29 8.12 5.21
N SER A 83 4.67 8.80 4.12
CA SER A 83 5.06 10.21 4.09
C SER A 83 4.65 10.87 2.76
N ASP A 84 4.65 12.21 2.73
CA ASP A 84 4.35 12.98 1.52
C ASP A 84 5.37 12.71 0.42
N GLU A 85 6.64 12.54 0.78
CA GLU A 85 7.71 12.19 -0.16
C GLU A 85 7.48 10.81 -0.79
N ASN A 86 7.14 9.81 0.02
CA ASN A 86 6.83 8.47 -0.47
C ASN A 86 5.55 8.46 -1.30
N ALA A 87 4.55 9.27 -0.95
CA ALA A 87 3.33 9.39 -1.74
C ALA A 87 3.63 9.87 -3.18
N VAL A 88 4.52 10.85 -3.35
CA VAL A 88 4.92 11.31 -4.69
C VAL A 88 5.63 10.21 -5.48
N ILE A 89 6.54 9.47 -4.84
CA ILE A 89 7.29 8.37 -5.48
C ILE A 89 6.34 7.24 -5.88
N GLU A 90 5.46 6.81 -4.98
CA GLU A 90 4.51 5.72 -5.22
C GLU A 90 3.44 6.10 -6.26
N CYS A 91 2.96 7.35 -6.26
CA CYS A 91 2.05 7.84 -7.30
C CYS A 91 2.71 7.79 -8.68
N ALA A 92 3.95 8.27 -8.79
CA ALA A 92 4.70 8.25 -10.05
C ALA A 92 5.07 6.82 -10.51
N PHE A 93 5.15 5.86 -9.58
CA PHE A 93 5.34 4.45 -9.90
C PHE A 93 4.10 3.86 -10.58
N HIS A 94 2.89 4.17 -10.07
CA HIS A 94 1.65 3.58 -10.56
C HIS A 94 0.98 4.34 -11.71
N PHE A 95 1.20 5.65 -11.81
CA PHE A 95 0.50 6.51 -12.74
C PHE A 95 1.46 7.42 -13.49
N SER A 96 1.28 7.52 -14.81
CA SER A 96 1.89 8.60 -15.57
C SER A 96 1.22 9.93 -15.20
N GLN A 97 1.94 11.03 -15.40
CA GLN A 97 1.41 12.39 -15.19
C GLN A 97 0.14 12.70 -16.02
N ARG A 98 -0.17 11.89 -17.05
CA ARG A 98 -1.37 12.05 -17.88
C ARG A 98 -2.61 11.37 -17.29
N GLU A 99 -2.42 10.55 -16.26
CA GLU A 99 -3.49 9.79 -15.58
C GLU A 99 -3.93 10.46 -14.27
N ILE A 100 -3.25 11.52 -13.85
CA ILE A 100 -3.54 12.32 -12.64
C ILE A 100 -4.19 13.64 -13.11
N TYR A 101 -5.34 13.99 -12.54
CA TYR A 101 -6.17 15.13 -12.95
C TYR A 101 -6.73 15.89 -11.76
#